data_AF-A0A536L896-F1
#
_entry.id   AF-A0A536L896-F1
#
_cell.length_a   1.000
_cell.length_b   1.000
_cell.length_c   1.000
_cell.angle_alpha   90.00
_cell.angle_beta   90.00
_cell.angle_gamma   90.00
#
_symmetry.space_group_name_H-M   'P 1'
#
loop_
_entity.id
_entity.type
_entity.pdbx_description
1 polymer ?
#
loop_
_entity_poly.entity_id
_entity_poly.type
_entity_poly.pdbx_seq_one_letter_code
_entity_poly.pdbx_strand_id
1 'polypeptide(L)'
;MVVGSGGRLIPWIPLVDAHGVDRAYSWKGVGTPSFAQIKTSGFADEEGRHRWALRAGSFAAYRQFSVVLNIIDPGSGQIGNVVWRLDSRVAHRLARLEYDSALRTQVYRLDGSATHDDRLAPYRHTRDVLWKEFAPRGGLGEAAPGKLPVLRIDQGGVYEFAMFTELLRGNHKDLLLFRPAFDIKGRDLLVQRVNSPFALYVQIKGTAMRRSHDLIRFHLRRNTFTPADDFWLALYFWEQRRGAMFSECWLVPSVELARRTAHQRDANYLTVDARLDPAVDRWADCRHPIQDQADVFRRALLGLRAAA
;
A
#
# COMPACT_ATOMS: atom_id res chain seq x y z
N MET A 1 12.73 7.10 -0.80
CA MET A 1 12.02 8.25 -1.42
C MET A 1 12.21 8.18 -2.92
N VAL A 2 11.18 8.45 -3.72
CA VAL A 2 11.32 8.50 -5.19
C VAL A 2 11.90 9.86 -5.59
N VAL A 3 13.10 9.86 -6.15
CA VAL A 3 13.82 11.07 -6.61
C VAL A 3 12.95 11.83 -7.63
N GLY A 4 12.97 13.16 -7.56
CA GLY A 4 12.16 14.04 -8.43
C GLY A 4 10.75 14.33 -7.90
N SER A 5 10.17 13.46 -7.05
CA SER A 5 8.80 13.66 -6.53
C SER A 5 8.69 14.66 -5.36
N GLY A 6 9.82 15.23 -4.89
CA GLY A 6 9.85 16.11 -3.71
C GLY A 6 9.37 15.43 -2.42
N GLY A 7 9.51 14.09 -2.32
CA GLY A 7 9.03 13.31 -1.18
C GLY A 7 7.52 13.05 -1.16
N ARG A 8 6.80 13.44 -2.21
CA ARG A 8 5.34 13.28 -2.29
C ARG A 8 4.94 11.93 -2.82
N LEU A 9 5.71 11.32 -3.71
CA LEU A 9 5.41 9.96 -4.15
C LEU A 9 5.94 8.98 -3.11
N ILE A 10 5.00 8.37 -2.40
CA ILE A 10 5.30 7.41 -1.35
C ILE A 10 5.32 6.01 -1.95
N PRO A 11 6.45 5.29 -1.89
CA PRO A 11 6.52 3.87 -2.20
C PRO A 11 6.11 3.01 -1.01
N TRP A 12 5.32 1.99 -1.32
CA TRP A 12 4.85 0.95 -0.43
C TRP A 12 5.47 -0.38 -0.84
N ILE A 13 5.99 -1.11 0.14
CA ILE A 13 6.72 -2.36 -0.02
C ILE A 13 5.81 -3.49 0.47
N PRO A 14 5.52 -4.50 -0.38
CA PRO A 14 4.69 -5.62 0.04
C PRO A 14 5.36 -6.37 1.21
N LEU A 15 4.56 -6.79 2.19
CA LEU A 15 5.03 -7.61 3.31
C LEU A 15 5.33 -9.06 2.87
N VAL A 16 4.61 -9.53 1.85
CA VAL A 16 4.78 -10.85 1.24
C VAL A 16 4.75 -10.67 -0.27
N ASP A 17 5.72 -11.27 -0.96
CA ASP A 17 5.74 -11.31 -2.42
C ASP A 17 4.66 -12.29 -2.93
N ALA A 18 3.56 -11.74 -3.45
CA ALA A 18 2.43 -12.51 -3.95
C ALA A 18 1.66 -11.72 -5.00
N HIS A 19 0.95 -12.45 -5.87
CA HIS A 19 0.00 -11.89 -6.85
C HIS A 19 0.60 -10.82 -7.78
N GLY A 20 1.90 -10.91 -8.05
CA GLY A 20 2.62 -10.13 -9.07
C GLY A 20 2.65 -8.62 -8.86
N VAL A 21 2.35 -8.13 -7.66
CA VAL A 21 2.50 -6.70 -7.31
C VAL A 21 3.81 -6.51 -6.55
N ASP A 22 4.80 -5.92 -7.21
CA ASP A 22 6.12 -5.71 -6.63
C ASP A 22 6.18 -4.44 -5.77
N ARG A 23 5.40 -3.42 -6.12
CA ARG A 23 5.33 -2.12 -5.41
C ARG A 23 3.93 -1.52 -5.49
N ALA A 24 3.59 -0.68 -4.51
CA ALA A 24 2.51 0.28 -4.65
C ALA A 24 3.02 1.70 -4.41
N TYR A 25 2.29 2.69 -4.92
CA TYR A 25 2.65 4.11 -4.85
C TYR A 25 1.41 4.93 -4.52
N SER A 26 1.55 5.90 -3.64
CA SER A 26 0.48 6.87 -3.33
C SER A 26 1.05 8.27 -3.28
N TRP A 27 0.27 9.26 -3.71
CA TRP A 27 0.67 10.66 -3.58
C TRP A 27 0.35 11.18 -2.18
N LYS A 28 1.37 11.60 -1.43
CA LYS A 28 1.30 12.09 -0.04
C LYS A 28 0.64 11.11 0.94
N GLY A 29 0.58 9.83 0.63
CA GLY A 29 -0.03 8.81 1.50
C GLY A 29 -1.57 8.83 1.52
N VAL A 30 -2.20 9.44 0.51
CA VAL A 30 -3.67 9.59 0.45
C VAL A 30 -4.20 9.27 -0.95
N GLY A 31 -5.50 8.93 -1.01
CA GLY A 31 -6.23 8.68 -2.24
C GLY A 31 -5.87 7.35 -2.89
N THR A 32 -6.44 7.09 -4.06
CA THR A 32 -6.30 5.79 -4.74
C THR A 32 -4.82 5.50 -5.08
N PRO A 33 -4.23 4.41 -4.55
CA PRO A 33 -2.85 4.05 -4.86
C PRO A 33 -2.73 3.49 -6.29
N SER A 34 -1.51 3.56 -6.83
CA SER A 34 -1.10 2.86 -8.05
C SER A 34 -0.23 1.67 -7.69
N PHE A 35 -0.50 0.51 -8.29
CA PHE A 35 0.25 -0.72 -8.12
C PHE A 35 1.21 -0.91 -9.29
N ALA A 36 2.32 -1.61 -9.08
CA ALA A 36 3.31 -1.84 -10.11
C ALA A 36 3.89 -3.25 -10.04
N GLN A 37 3.93 -3.91 -11.19
CA GLN A 37 4.75 -5.08 -11.45
C GLN A 37 5.99 -4.60 -12.19
N ILE A 38 7.17 -4.93 -11.69
CA ILE A 38 8.45 -4.48 -12.20
C ILE A 38 9.14 -5.69 -12.81
N LYS A 39 9.46 -5.59 -14.11
CA LYS A 39 10.26 -6.60 -14.82
C LYS A 39 11.51 -5.97 -15.39
N THR A 40 12.55 -6.78 -15.47
CA THR A 40 13.87 -6.36 -15.92
C THR A 40 14.37 -7.34 -16.98
N SER A 41 15.03 -6.83 -18.01
CA SER A 41 15.68 -7.61 -19.05
C SER A 41 17.14 -7.17 -19.17
N GLY A 42 18.06 -8.14 -19.14
CA GLY A 42 19.51 -7.88 -19.24
C GLY A 42 20.07 -8.13 -20.64
N PHE A 43 19.28 -8.72 -21.54
CA PHE A 43 19.76 -9.16 -22.84
C PHE A 43 18.86 -8.59 -23.92
N ALA A 44 19.48 -8.21 -25.04
CA ALA A 44 18.78 -7.86 -26.27
C ALA A 44 19.02 -8.94 -27.32
N ASP A 45 18.11 -9.09 -28.27
CA ASP A 45 18.35 -9.86 -29.49
C ASP A 45 19.29 -9.13 -30.45
N GLU A 46 19.57 -9.75 -31.60
CA GLU A 46 20.47 -9.22 -32.63
C GLU A 46 20.00 -7.85 -33.16
N GLU A 47 18.70 -7.58 -33.11
CA GLU A 47 18.09 -6.30 -33.49
C GLU A 47 18.01 -5.27 -32.34
N GLY A 48 18.57 -5.58 -31.17
CA GLY A 48 18.58 -4.65 -30.03
C GLY A 48 17.21 -4.53 -29.33
N ARG A 49 16.36 -5.56 -29.41
CA ARG A 49 15.08 -5.63 -28.70
C ARG A 49 15.21 -6.45 -27.43
N HIS A 50 14.62 -5.94 -26.37
CA HIS A 50 14.54 -6.60 -25.08
C HIS A 50 13.21 -7.33 -24.95
N ARG A 51 13.27 -8.51 -24.33
CA ARG A 51 12.11 -9.34 -24.03
C ARG A 51 11.86 -9.41 -22.54
N TRP A 52 10.60 -9.27 -22.15
CA TRP A 52 10.12 -9.48 -20.79
C TRP A 52 8.99 -10.52 -20.79
N ALA A 53 8.97 -11.35 -19.74
CA ALA A 53 7.92 -12.33 -19.51
C ALA A 53 7.20 -12.05 -18.18
N LEU A 54 5.87 -12.05 -18.23
CA LEU A 54 4.99 -11.93 -17.08
C LEU A 54 4.18 -13.23 -16.98
N ARG A 55 4.09 -13.85 -15.80
CA ARG A 55 3.31 -15.09 -15.66
C ARG A 55 1.83 -14.78 -15.93
N ALA A 56 1.18 -15.59 -16.77
CA ALA A 56 -0.25 -15.46 -17.00
C ALA A 56 -1.01 -15.67 -15.68
N GLY A 57 -1.97 -14.79 -15.39
CA GLY A 57 -2.70 -14.78 -14.13
C GLY A 57 -1.94 -14.17 -12.94
N SER A 58 -0.70 -13.68 -13.11
CA SER A 58 0.01 -12.98 -12.02
C SER A 58 -0.42 -11.54 -11.84
N PHE A 59 -1.26 -10.98 -12.71
CA PHE A 59 -1.75 -9.62 -12.57
C PHE A 59 -3.13 -9.48 -13.23
N ALA A 60 -3.97 -8.61 -12.66
CA ALA A 60 -5.29 -8.30 -13.21
C ALA A 60 -5.26 -7.00 -14.03
N ALA A 61 -6.18 -6.90 -15.00
CA ALA A 61 -6.25 -5.79 -15.94
C ALA A 61 -7.07 -4.61 -15.37
N TYR A 62 -6.43 -3.64 -14.74
CA TYR A 62 -7.03 -2.37 -14.31
C TYR A 62 -6.06 -1.17 -14.37
N ARG A 63 -6.60 0.05 -14.50
CA ARG A 63 -5.84 1.29 -14.79
C ARG A 63 -4.74 1.60 -13.78
N GLN A 64 -5.01 1.33 -12.51
CA GLN A 64 -4.13 1.62 -11.40
C GLN A 64 -3.01 0.58 -11.26
N PHE A 65 -3.06 -0.54 -11.96
CA PHE A 65 -1.96 -1.50 -12.02
C PHE A 65 -1.09 -1.21 -13.22
N SER A 66 0.17 -0.88 -13.00
CA SER A 66 1.17 -0.64 -14.03
C SER A 66 2.10 -1.84 -14.18
N VAL A 67 2.51 -2.13 -15.41
CA VAL A 67 3.68 -2.95 -15.70
C VAL A 67 4.82 -2.00 -16.04
N VAL A 68 5.89 -2.06 -15.26
CA VAL A 68 7.11 -1.28 -15.46
C VAL A 68 8.19 -2.21 -16.00
N LEU A 69 8.66 -1.93 -17.21
CA LEU A 69 9.71 -2.71 -17.87
C LEU A 69 11.02 -1.93 -17.83
N ASN A 70 12.09 -2.57 -17.39
CA ASN A 70 13.41 -1.97 -17.27
C ASN A 70 14.43 -2.79 -18.07
N ILE A 71 15.44 -2.09 -18.57
CA ILE A 71 16.67 -2.72 -19.04
C ILE A 71 17.71 -2.63 -17.92
N ILE A 72 18.43 -3.72 -17.68
CA ILE A 72 19.61 -3.71 -16.82
C ILE A 72 20.84 -3.90 -17.71
N ASP A 73 21.87 -3.09 -17.49
CA ASP A 73 23.18 -3.35 -18.09
C ASP A 73 23.85 -4.51 -17.35
N PRO A 74 24.13 -5.66 -17.99
CA PRO A 74 24.76 -6.81 -17.33
C PRO A 74 26.15 -6.50 -16.79
N GLY A 75 26.88 -5.56 -17.42
CA GLY A 75 28.25 -5.22 -17.01
C GLY A 75 28.31 -4.43 -15.72
N SER A 76 27.43 -3.44 -15.57
CA SER A 76 27.39 -2.58 -14.38
C SER A 76 26.33 -2.99 -13.34
N GLY A 77 25.38 -3.85 -13.70
CA GLY A 77 24.21 -4.18 -12.89
C GLY A 77 23.25 -3.00 -12.70
N GLN A 78 23.43 -1.90 -13.43
CA GLN A 78 22.62 -0.70 -13.28
C GLN A 78 21.39 -0.74 -14.18
N ILE A 79 20.28 -0.21 -13.66
CA ILE A 79 19.07 0.02 -14.46
C ILE A 79 19.36 1.14 -15.47
N GLY A 80 19.16 0.84 -16.75
CA GLY A 80 19.30 1.77 -17.86
C GLY A 80 18.33 2.95 -17.79
N ASN A 81 18.58 3.99 -18.59
CA ASN A 81 17.77 5.20 -18.54
C ASN A 81 16.39 5.05 -19.20
N VAL A 82 16.27 4.16 -20.20
CA VAL A 82 15.01 3.91 -20.90
C VAL A 82 14.20 2.88 -20.14
N VAL A 83 12.96 3.24 -19.82
CA VAL A 83 12.00 2.40 -19.11
C VAL A 83 10.65 2.48 -19.80
N TRP A 84 9.81 1.47 -19.64
CA TRP A 84 8.44 1.51 -20.13
C TRP A 84 7.48 1.46 -18.96
N ARG A 85 6.39 2.21 -19.05
CA ARG A 85 5.27 2.10 -18.14
C ARG A 85 3.99 1.91 -18.92
N LEU A 86 3.34 0.79 -18.68
CA LEU A 86 2.05 0.47 -19.29
C LEU A 86 1.03 0.28 -18.17
N ASP A 87 -0.20 0.74 -18.34
CA ASP A 87 -1.27 0.19 -17.50
C ASP A 87 -1.49 -1.30 -17.89
N SER A 88 -1.87 -2.12 -16.93
CA SER A 88 -1.97 -3.57 -17.08
C SER A 88 -2.93 -3.99 -18.19
N ARG A 89 -3.96 -3.18 -18.51
CA ARG A 89 -4.89 -3.46 -19.61
C ARG A 89 -4.19 -3.28 -20.95
N VAL A 90 -3.32 -2.27 -21.06
CA VAL A 90 -2.45 -2.09 -22.22
C VAL A 90 -1.47 -3.24 -22.32
N ALA A 91 -0.82 -3.63 -21.22
CA ALA A 91 0.10 -4.77 -21.22
C ALA A 91 -0.58 -6.05 -21.71
N HIS A 92 -1.79 -6.36 -21.23
CA HIS A 92 -2.61 -7.49 -21.70
C HIS A 92 -2.90 -7.43 -23.20
N ARG A 93 -3.22 -6.24 -23.72
CA ARG A 93 -3.56 -6.04 -25.14
C ARG A 93 -2.34 -6.16 -26.06
N LEU A 94 -1.18 -5.72 -25.61
CA LEU A 94 0.04 -5.69 -26.42
C LEU A 94 0.83 -6.99 -26.34
N ALA A 95 0.75 -7.69 -25.21
CA ALA A 95 1.51 -8.91 -24.99
C ALA A 95 1.02 -10.08 -25.87
N ARG A 96 1.97 -10.95 -26.23
CA ARG A 96 1.68 -12.25 -26.82
C ARG A 96 1.56 -13.29 -25.71
N LEU A 97 0.49 -14.08 -25.72
CA LEU A 97 0.34 -15.20 -24.80
C LEU A 97 1.10 -16.40 -25.36
N GLU A 98 2.05 -16.92 -24.60
CA GLU A 98 2.90 -18.05 -24.99
C GLU A 98 3.01 -19.06 -23.84
N TYR A 99 3.33 -20.31 -24.14
CA TYR A 99 3.67 -21.30 -23.13
C TYR A 99 5.18 -21.30 -22.90
N ASP A 100 5.60 -21.07 -21.66
CA ASP A 100 6.99 -21.18 -21.25
C ASP A 100 7.26 -22.61 -20.74
N SER A 101 8.03 -23.37 -21.50
CA SER A 101 8.34 -24.78 -21.18
C SER A 101 9.21 -24.94 -19.94
N ALA A 102 10.10 -23.98 -19.65
CA ALA A 102 10.97 -24.01 -18.48
C ALA A 102 10.18 -23.74 -17.20
N LEU A 103 9.29 -22.75 -17.24
CA LEU A 103 8.41 -22.41 -16.12
C LEU A 103 7.13 -23.26 -16.06
N ARG A 104 6.89 -24.11 -17.07
CA ARG A 104 5.70 -24.95 -17.25
C ARG A 104 4.38 -24.19 -17.07
N THR A 105 4.32 -22.96 -17.57
CA THR A 105 3.18 -22.06 -17.39
C THR A 105 2.99 -21.18 -18.61
N GLN A 106 1.78 -20.66 -18.79
CA GLN A 106 1.55 -19.58 -19.73
C GLN A 106 2.20 -18.27 -19.23
N VAL A 107 2.73 -17.48 -20.17
CA VAL A 107 3.34 -16.17 -19.94
C VAL A 107 2.87 -15.17 -20.99
N TYR A 108 2.70 -13.93 -20.56
CA TYR A 108 2.58 -12.77 -21.44
C TYR A 108 3.98 -12.27 -21.80
N ARG A 109 4.30 -12.26 -23.09
CA ARG A 109 5.56 -11.75 -23.63
C ARG A 109 5.39 -10.35 -24.20
N LEU A 110 6.26 -9.46 -23.78
CA LEU A 110 6.39 -8.10 -24.29
C LEU A 110 7.81 -7.94 -24.85
N ASP A 111 7.89 -7.40 -26.06
CA ASP A 111 9.16 -7.12 -26.74
C ASP A 111 9.20 -5.63 -27.07
N GLY A 112 10.33 -4.98 -26.80
CA GLY A 112 10.51 -3.56 -27.06
C GLY A 112 11.98 -3.17 -27.18
N SER A 113 12.24 -2.11 -27.93
CA SER A 113 13.56 -1.58 -28.20
C SER A 113 13.70 -0.18 -27.62
N ALA A 114 14.88 0.10 -27.06
CA ALA A 114 15.19 1.43 -26.53
C ALA A 114 15.19 2.50 -27.63
N THR A 115 15.44 2.12 -28.90
CA THR A 115 15.65 3.06 -30.02
C THR A 115 14.62 2.94 -31.14
N HIS A 116 14.12 1.74 -31.46
CA HIS A 116 13.17 1.55 -32.56
C HIS A 116 11.77 2.12 -32.26
N ASP A 117 11.00 2.38 -33.32
CA ASP A 117 9.58 2.74 -33.24
C ASP A 117 8.71 1.48 -33.30
N ASP A 118 8.54 0.83 -32.14
CA ASP A 118 7.75 -0.40 -32.00
C ASP A 118 6.43 -0.17 -31.24
N ARG A 119 5.67 -1.24 -31.00
CA ARG A 119 4.37 -1.16 -30.31
C ARG A 119 4.46 -0.64 -28.86
N LEU A 120 5.65 -0.71 -28.23
CA LEU A 120 5.89 -0.21 -26.89
C LEU A 120 6.49 1.21 -26.90
N ALA A 121 6.92 1.72 -28.06
CA ALA A 121 7.49 3.05 -28.21
C ALA A 121 6.66 4.18 -27.57
N PRO A 122 5.31 4.21 -27.68
CA PRO A 122 4.49 5.26 -27.05
C PRO A 122 4.48 5.24 -25.52
N TYR A 123 4.99 4.17 -24.90
CA TYR A 123 5.02 3.96 -23.45
C TYR A 123 6.42 4.08 -22.87
N ARG A 124 7.40 4.52 -23.68
CA ARG A 124 8.77 4.79 -23.26
C ARG A 124 8.83 6.07 -22.42
N HIS A 125 9.58 5.99 -21.34
CA HIS A 125 9.93 7.10 -20.48
C HIS A 125 11.42 7.04 -20.16
N THR A 126 11.93 8.15 -19.63
CA THR A 126 13.22 8.16 -18.95
C THR A 126 13.03 7.90 -17.46
N ARG A 127 14.06 7.35 -16.81
CA ARG A 127 14.02 6.99 -15.39
C ARG A 127 13.70 8.19 -14.50
N ASP A 128 14.17 9.39 -14.86
CA ASP A 128 13.99 10.63 -14.10
C ASP A 128 12.57 11.21 -14.17
N VAL A 129 11.77 10.83 -15.19
CA VAL A 129 10.38 11.29 -15.34
C VAL A 129 9.35 10.22 -15.05
N LEU A 130 9.74 8.94 -14.94
CA LEU A 130 8.82 7.82 -14.67
C LEU A 130 7.91 8.07 -13.46
N TRP A 131 8.42 8.70 -12.40
CA TRP A 131 7.65 8.98 -11.19
C TRP A 131 6.41 9.84 -11.47
N LYS A 132 6.42 10.68 -12.52
CA LYS A 132 5.29 11.54 -12.90
C LYS A 132 4.09 10.71 -13.33
N GLU A 133 4.31 9.52 -13.89
CA GLU A 133 3.25 8.58 -14.31
C GLU A 133 2.49 7.95 -13.13
N PHE A 134 3.07 8.02 -11.93
CA PHE A 134 2.46 7.58 -10.68
C PHE A 134 1.89 8.75 -9.86
N ALA A 135 2.05 9.98 -10.33
CA ALA A 135 1.49 11.17 -9.70
C ALA A 135 0.07 11.47 -10.23
N PRO A 136 -0.75 12.22 -9.46
CA PRO A 136 -2.05 12.67 -9.93
C PRO A 136 -1.92 13.55 -11.18
N ARG A 137 -2.84 13.38 -12.14
CA ARG A 137 -2.83 14.13 -13.43
C ARG A 137 -3.08 15.63 -13.29
N GLY A 138 -3.69 16.07 -12.19
CA GLY A 138 -4.01 17.47 -11.90
C GLY A 138 -2.95 18.15 -11.05
N GLY A 139 -1.98 18.81 -11.68
CA GLY A 139 -1.11 19.79 -11.05
C GLY A 139 -0.04 19.21 -10.13
N LEU A 140 1.12 18.87 -10.71
CA LEU A 140 2.39 18.80 -9.98
C LEU A 140 2.77 20.23 -9.54
N GLY A 141 2.07 20.81 -8.57
CA GLY A 141 2.46 22.12 -8.02
C GLY A 141 3.91 22.08 -7.55
N GLU A 142 4.66 23.17 -7.71
CA GLU A 142 6.08 23.22 -7.33
C GLU A 142 6.31 22.69 -5.91
N ALA A 143 7.35 21.87 -5.75
CA ALA A 143 7.70 21.28 -4.47
C ALA A 143 8.81 22.08 -3.80
N ALA A 144 8.50 22.69 -2.65
CA ALA A 144 9.53 23.04 -1.71
C ALA A 144 10.28 21.75 -1.29
N PRO A 145 11.62 21.76 -1.23
CA PRO A 145 12.39 20.59 -0.83
C PRO A 145 12.01 20.16 0.59
N GLY A 146 11.31 19.02 0.69
CA GLY A 146 10.99 18.40 1.96
C GLY A 146 12.21 17.69 2.54
N LYS A 147 12.50 17.91 3.83
CA LYS A 147 13.51 17.11 4.55
C LYS A 147 13.05 15.65 4.64
N LEU A 148 13.98 14.73 4.42
CA LEU A 148 13.76 13.31 4.60
C LEU A 148 13.30 13.02 6.05
N PRO A 149 12.21 12.29 6.27
CA PRO A 149 11.89 11.80 7.61
C PRO A 149 12.97 10.81 8.05
N VAL A 150 13.40 10.95 9.30
CA VAL A 150 14.32 10.00 9.94
C VAL A 150 13.52 8.77 10.36
N LEU A 151 13.93 7.58 9.90
CA LEU A 151 13.40 6.32 10.41
C LEU A 151 13.71 6.21 11.91
N ARG A 152 12.69 6.27 12.75
CA ARG A 152 12.78 5.93 14.17
C ARG A 152 11.96 4.67 14.40
N ILE A 153 12.62 3.58 14.79
CA ILE A 153 11.95 2.38 15.24
C ILE A 153 11.67 2.56 16.73
N ASP A 154 10.51 3.11 17.05
CA ASP A 154 10.01 3.23 18.43
C ASP A 154 9.20 1.97 18.82
N GLN A 155 8.85 1.85 20.11
CA GLN A 155 7.99 0.78 20.67
C GLN A 155 6.67 0.54 19.90
N GLY A 156 6.24 1.49 19.04
CA GLY A 156 5.14 1.32 18.09
C GLY A 156 5.30 0.12 17.14
N GLY A 157 6.54 -0.22 16.76
CA GLY A 157 6.81 -1.32 15.83
C GLY A 157 6.34 -2.69 16.33
N VAL A 158 6.33 -2.93 17.66
CA VAL A 158 5.85 -4.21 18.22
C VAL A 158 4.36 -4.41 17.94
N TYR A 159 3.55 -3.36 18.08
CA TYR A 159 2.13 -3.42 17.79
C TYR A 159 1.85 -3.63 16.30
N GLU A 160 2.64 -2.97 15.44
CA GLU A 160 2.57 -3.14 13.99
C GLU A 160 2.89 -4.58 13.58
N PHE A 161 3.98 -5.17 14.09
CA PHE A 161 4.35 -6.56 13.81
C PHE A 161 3.31 -7.56 14.32
N ALA A 162 2.77 -7.36 15.52
CA ALA A 162 1.72 -8.20 16.07
C ALA A 162 0.46 -8.16 15.19
N MET A 163 0.04 -6.95 14.77
CA MET A 163 -1.06 -6.78 13.82
C MET A 163 -0.77 -7.51 12.51
N PHE A 164 0.39 -7.29 11.89
CA PHE A 164 0.71 -7.89 10.60
C PHE A 164 0.66 -9.41 10.66
N THR A 165 1.13 -10.00 11.76
CA THR A 165 1.10 -11.44 11.97
C THR A 165 -0.32 -11.98 12.01
N GLU A 166 -1.20 -11.38 12.79
CA GLU A 166 -2.60 -11.83 12.90
C GLU A 166 -3.37 -11.58 11.60
N LEU A 167 -3.14 -10.43 10.97
CA LEU A 167 -3.76 -10.12 9.68
C LEU A 167 -3.32 -11.11 8.59
N LEU A 168 -2.05 -11.50 8.56
CA LEU A 168 -1.54 -12.52 7.64
C LEU A 168 -2.11 -13.91 7.95
N ARG A 169 -2.33 -14.27 9.22
CA ARG A 169 -2.95 -15.54 9.61
C ARG A 169 -4.41 -15.65 9.15
N GLY A 170 -5.18 -14.57 9.31
CA GLY A 170 -6.58 -14.48 8.85
C GLY A 170 -6.72 -14.20 7.34
N ASN A 171 -5.62 -13.94 6.63
CA ASN A 171 -5.65 -13.62 5.20
C ASN A 171 -5.76 -14.90 4.36
N HIS A 172 -6.88 -15.05 3.65
CA HIS A 172 -7.13 -16.15 2.72
C HIS A 172 -6.51 -15.92 1.33
N LYS A 173 -5.33 -15.29 1.28
CA LYS A 173 -4.59 -14.92 0.04
C LYS A 173 -5.37 -13.99 -0.89
N ASP A 174 -6.25 -13.16 -0.33
CA ASP A 174 -7.08 -12.23 -1.09
C ASP A 174 -6.85 -10.76 -0.70
N LEU A 175 -6.02 -10.52 0.32
CA LEU A 175 -5.49 -9.22 0.69
C LEU A 175 -3.97 -9.17 0.47
N LEU A 176 -3.47 -8.09 -0.12
CA LEU A 176 -2.05 -7.75 -0.18
C LEU A 176 -1.77 -6.64 0.84
N LEU A 177 -0.73 -6.84 1.63
CA LEU A 177 -0.34 -5.91 2.70
C LEU A 177 0.96 -5.22 2.31
N PHE A 178 1.01 -3.90 2.47
CA PHE A 178 2.20 -3.12 2.19
C PHE A 178 2.56 -2.21 3.35
N ARG A 179 3.82 -2.21 3.73
CA ARG A 179 4.38 -1.21 4.64
C ARG A 179 4.93 -0.03 3.84
N PRO A 180 4.89 1.19 4.37
CA PRO A 180 5.52 2.30 3.70
C PRO A 180 7.05 2.15 3.76
N ALA A 181 7.76 2.60 2.73
CA ALA A 181 9.23 2.51 2.70
C ALA A 181 9.92 3.45 3.70
N PHE A 182 9.19 4.42 4.25
CA PHE A 182 9.62 5.38 5.26
C PHE A 182 8.40 5.80 6.07
N ASP A 183 8.61 6.35 7.27
CA ASP A 183 7.51 6.82 8.11
C ASP A 183 6.66 7.88 7.39
N ILE A 184 5.37 7.61 7.28
CA ILE A 184 4.37 8.51 6.72
C ILE A 184 3.43 8.86 7.85
N LYS A 185 3.25 10.16 8.07
CA LYS A 185 2.33 10.71 9.07
C LYS A 185 0.97 10.01 9.09
N GLY A 186 0.82 9.07 10.01
CA GLY A 186 -0.44 8.36 10.29
C GLY A 186 -0.88 7.40 9.20
N ARG A 187 0.04 6.77 8.47
CA ARG A 187 -0.25 5.78 7.43
C ARG A 187 0.76 4.65 7.55
N ASP A 188 0.42 3.66 8.37
CA ASP A 188 1.35 2.64 8.84
C ASP A 188 1.26 1.35 7.99
N LEU A 189 0.10 1.13 7.34
CA LEU A 189 -0.17 -0.02 6.47
C LEU A 189 -1.09 0.37 5.30
N LEU A 190 -0.86 -0.25 4.15
CA LEU A 190 -1.79 -0.26 3.02
C LEU A 190 -2.28 -1.69 2.80
N VAL A 191 -3.60 -1.87 2.73
CA VAL A 191 -4.26 -3.15 2.51
C VAL A 191 -4.98 -3.10 1.18
N GLN A 192 -4.53 -3.84 0.19
CA GLN A 192 -5.16 -3.93 -1.12
C GLN A 192 -5.96 -5.23 -1.23
N ARG A 193 -7.14 -5.19 -1.86
CA ARG A 193 -7.78 -6.42 -2.32
C ARG A 193 -7.10 -6.91 -3.60
N VAL A 194 -6.64 -8.17 -3.59
CA VAL A 194 -5.98 -8.83 -4.74
C VAL A 194 -6.79 -8.62 -6.02
N ASN A 195 -6.08 -8.36 -7.13
CA ASN A 195 -6.66 -8.20 -8.45
C ASN A 195 -7.67 -7.05 -8.59
N SER A 196 -7.56 -6.02 -7.74
CA SER A 196 -8.46 -4.87 -7.79
C SER A 196 -7.73 -3.54 -7.48
N PRO A 197 -8.29 -2.39 -7.90
CA PRO A 197 -7.75 -1.08 -7.54
C PRO A 197 -8.08 -0.65 -6.11
N PHE A 198 -8.90 -1.42 -5.39
CA PHE A 198 -9.40 -1.04 -4.07
C PHE A 198 -8.35 -1.32 -2.98
N ALA A 199 -8.12 -0.30 -2.16
CA ALA A 199 -7.20 -0.39 -1.03
C ALA A 199 -7.66 0.47 0.14
N LEU A 200 -7.20 0.12 1.33
CA LEU A 200 -7.37 0.85 2.58
C LEU A 200 -6.03 1.23 3.15
N TYR A 201 -5.89 2.49 3.56
CA TYR A 201 -4.82 2.91 4.44
C TYR A 201 -5.21 2.64 5.90
N VAL A 202 -4.27 2.21 6.71
CA VAL A 202 -4.49 1.94 8.12
C VAL A 202 -3.43 2.66 8.96
N GLN A 203 -3.88 3.37 10.00
CA GLN A 203 -3.04 3.89 11.07
C GLN A 203 -3.15 2.95 12.27
N ILE A 204 -2.01 2.51 12.79
CA ILE A 204 -1.90 1.54 13.86
C ILE A 204 -1.52 2.30 15.13
N LYS A 205 -2.29 2.11 16.21
CA LYS A 205 -1.95 2.69 17.51
C LYS A 205 -2.12 1.68 18.62
N GLY A 206 -1.03 1.41 19.31
CA GLY A 206 -1.02 0.62 20.54
C GLY A 206 -1.11 1.50 21.78
N THR A 207 -1.65 0.95 22.86
CA THR A 207 -1.49 1.49 24.21
C THR A 207 -1.42 0.35 25.23
N ALA A 208 -0.59 0.52 26.25
CA ALA A 208 -0.59 -0.35 27.43
C ALA A 208 -1.24 0.35 28.64
N MET A 209 -1.67 1.60 28.48
CA MET A 209 -2.11 2.47 29.57
C MET A 209 -3.60 2.27 29.86
N ARG A 210 -3.90 1.82 31.08
CA ARG A 210 -5.24 1.90 31.68
C ARG A 210 -5.38 3.20 32.47
N ARG A 211 -6.51 3.88 32.33
CA ARG A 211 -6.86 5.08 33.14
C ARG A 211 -7.69 4.72 34.37
N SER A 212 -8.46 3.64 34.30
CA SER A 212 -9.20 3.00 35.40
C SER A 212 -9.23 1.48 35.18
N HIS A 213 -9.99 0.74 35.98
CA HIS A 213 -10.14 -0.71 35.84
C HIS A 213 -10.53 -1.14 34.41
N ASP A 214 -11.36 -0.34 33.76
CA ASP A 214 -12.07 -0.63 32.51
C ASP A 214 -11.79 0.38 31.39
N LEU A 215 -11.18 1.53 31.67
CA LEU A 215 -10.94 2.59 30.69
C LEU A 215 -9.54 2.54 30.10
N ILE A 216 -9.47 2.54 28.77
CA ILE A 216 -8.25 2.62 27.97
C ILE A 216 -8.30 3.89 27.13
N ARG A 217 -7.15 4.57 26.98
CA ARG A 217 -7.03 5.77 26.15
C ARG A 217 -5.96 5.60 25.08
N PHE A 218 -6.37 5.86 23.83
CA PHE A 218 -5.48 6.04 22.69
C PHE A 218 -5.31 7.52 22.39
N HIS A 219 -4.12 7.91 21.94
CA HIS A 219 -3.82 9.27 21.48
C HIS A 219 -3.43 9.25 20.02
N LEU A 220 -4.06 10.12 19.25
CA LEU A 220 -3.84 10.29 17.82
C LEU A 220 -3.39 11.71 17.57
N ARG A 221 -2.28 11.92 16.87
CA ARG A 221 -1.82 13.27 16.55
C ARG A 221 -2.68 13.87 15.46
N ARG A 222 -3.31 15.02 15.72
CA ARG A 222 -4.18 15.72 14.76
C ARG A 222 -3.49 16.07 13.46
N ASN A 223 -2.23 16.51 13.54
CA ASN A 223 -1.44 16.87 12.35
C ASN A 223 -1.05 15.67 11.46
N THR A 224 -1.39 14.44 11.87
CA THR A 224 -1.22 13.20 11.09
C THR A 224 -2.55 12.57 10.70
N PHE A 225 -3.66 13.18 11.09
CA PHE A 225 -4.99 12.62 10.93
C PHE A 225 -5.81 13.47 9.94
N THR A 226 -5.91 12.98 8.71
CA THR A 226 -6.83 13.49 7.70
C THR A 226 -7.84 12.39 7.39
N PRO A 227 -9.12 12.54 7.78
CA PRO A 227 -10.17 11.56 7.50
C PRO A 227 -10.36 11.36 5.99
N ALA A 228 -10.63 10.11 5.60
CA ALA A 228 -10.97 9.71 4.23
C ALA A 228 -11.71 8.36 4.25
N ASP A 229 -12.53 8.08 3.23
CA ASP A 229 -13.32 6.85 3.15
C ASP A 229 -12.45 5.59 3.05
N ASP A 230 -11.26 5.72 2.47
CA ASP A 230 -10.26 4.67 2.34
C ASP A 230 -9.25 4.62 3.51
N PHE A 231 -9.50 5.36 4.60
CA PHE A 231 -8.58 5.44 5.74
C PHE A 231 -9.22 4.94 7.03
N TRP A 232 -8.52 4.04 7.71
CA TRP A 232 -8.96 3.34 8.92
C TRP A 232 -7.93 3.44 10.04
N LEU A 233 -8.38 3.23 11.27
CA LEU A 233 -7.53 3.13 12.45
C LEU A 233 -7.66 1.75 13.06
N ALA A 234 -6.53 1.16 13.41
CA ALA A 234 -6.46 -0.09 14.14
C ALA A 234 -5.86 0.19 15.53
N LEU A 235 -6.71 0.11 16.56
CA LEU A 235 -6.36 0.46 17.93
C LEU A 235 -6.22 -0.81 18.78
N TYR A 236 -5.06 -0.95 19.41
CA TYR A 236 -4.63 -2.18 20.07
C TYR A 236 -4.28 -1.95 21.53
N PHE A 237 -4.87 -2.74 22.42
CA PHE A 237 -4.56 -2.67 23.84
C PHE A 237 -3.63 -3.81 24.25
N TRP A 238 -2.51 -3.47 24.89
CA TRP A 238 -1.62 -4.45 25.54
C TRP A 238 -2.03 -4.65 26.99
N GLU A 239 -2.48 -5.87 27.32
CA GLU A 239 -2.86 -6.22 28.68
C GLU A 239 -1.61 -6.62 29.49
N GLN A 240 -1.02 -5.64 30.18
CA GLN A 240 0.20 -5.83 30.97
C GLN A 240 0.12 -7.01 31.96
N ARG A 241 -1.04 -7.22 32.60
CA ARG A 241 -1.24 -8.33 33.55
C ARG A 241 -1.12 -9.72 32.93
N ARG A 242 -1.49 -9.85 31.65
CA ARG A 242 -1.39 -11.11 30.90
C ARG A 242 -0.08 -11.19 30.11
N GLY A 243 0.69 -10.11 30.03
CA GLY A 243 1.89 -10.03 29.20
C GLY A 243 1.58 -10.27 27.72
N ALA A 244 0.38 -9.91 27.27
CA ALA A 244 -0.11 -10.23 25.94
C ALA A 244 -1.01 -9.13 25.37
N MET A 245 -1.20 -9.18 24.06
CA MET A 245 -2.24 -8.42 23.38
C MET A 245 -3.62 -8.80 23.91
N PHE A 246 -4.47 -7.80 24.14
CA PHE A 246 -5.88 -8.05 24.43
C PHE A 246 -6.52 -8.77 23.24
N SER A 247 -7.46 -9.69 23.48
CA SER A 247 -8.01 -10.57 22.43
C SER A 247 -8.82 -9.83 21.36
N GLU A 248 -9.15 -8.57 21.61
CA GLU A 248 -9.93 -7.72 20.71
C GLU A 248 -9.19 -6.42 20.41
N CYS A 249 -9.55 -5.82 19.29
CA CYS A 249 -9.06 -4.53 18.84
C CYS A 249 -10.23 -3.67 18.36
N TRP A 250 -10.00 -2.37 18.21
CA TRP A 250 -10.97 -1.47 17.59
C TRP A 250 -10.50 -1.10 16.18
N LEU A 251 -11.30 -1.45 15.18
CA LEU A 251 -11.08 -1.09 13.78
C LEU A 251 -12.09 -0.01 13.39
N VAL A 252 -11.61 1.23 13.33
CA VAL A 252 -12.48 2.42 13.23
C VAL A 252 -12.28 3.09 11.88
N PRO A 253 -13.34 3.26 11.06
CA PRO A 253 -13.27 4.13 9.88
C PRO A 253 -12.87 5.55 10.29
N SER A 254 -11.94 6.18 9.58
CA SER A 254 -11.44 7.50 9.97
C SER A 254 -12.51 8.60 9.91
N VAL A 255 -13.44 8.51 8.96
CA VAL A 255 -14.60 9.42 8.87
C VAL A 255 -15.50 9.30 10.11
N GLU A 256 -15.64 8.10 10.64
CA GLU A 256 -16.45 7.83 11.83
C GLU A 256 -15.76 8.31 13.11
N LEU A 257 -14.45 8.10 13.21
CA LEU A 257 -13.64 8.69 14.27
C LEU A 257 -13.79 10.21 14.28
N ALA A 258 -13.66 10.86 13.11
CA ALA A 258 -13.78 12.31 12.98
C ALA A 258 -15.15 12.80 13.44
N ARG A 259 -16.23 12.10 13.03
CA ARG A 259 -17.60 12.40 13.44
C ARG A 259 -17.77 12.31 14.96
N ARG A 260 -17.38 11.19 15.58
CA ARG A 260 -17.55 10.98 17.03
C ARG A 260 -16.66 11.88 17.89
N THR A 261 -15.53 12.33 17.37
CA THR A 261 -14.56 13.18 18.10
C THR A 261 -14.65 14.67 17.73
N ALA A 262 -15.62 15.07 16.90
CA ALA A 262 -15.80 16.45 16.44
C ALA A 262 -15.95 17.49 17.55
N HIS A 263 -16.36 17.07 18.75
CA HIS A 263 -16.49 17.93 19.93
C HIS A 263 -15.15 18.24 20.61
N GLN A 264 -14.10 17.44 20.38
CA GLN A 264 -12.81 17.61 21.03
C GLN A 264 -12.07 18.83 20.45
N ARG A 265 -11.51 19.67 21.32
CA ARG A 265 -10.86 20.95 20.96
C ARG A 265 -9.33 20.97 21.17
N ASP A 266 -8.75 19.93 21.75
CA ASP A 266 -7.28 19.83 21.93
C ASP A 266 -6.58 20.01 20.58
N ALA A 267 -5.63 20.94 20.46
CA ALA A 267 -4.99 21.27 19.18
C ALA A 267 -4.02 20.19 18.67
N ASN A 268 -3.51 19.36 19.57
CA ASN A 268 -2.43 18.41 19.28
C ASN A 268 -2.95 16.99 19.08
N TYR A 269 -3.96 16.60 19.87
CA TYR A 269 -4.41 15.22 19.95
C TYR A 269 -5.92 15.06 19.76
N LEU A 270 -6.29 13.94 19.16
CA LEU A 270 -7.58 13.29 19.31
C LEU A 270 -7.41 12.16 20.32
N THR A 271 -8.35 12.05 21.25
CA THR A 271 -8.39 10.95 22.22
C THR A 271 -9.50 9.98 21.87
N VAL A 272 -9.18 8.69 21.91
CA VAL A 272 -10.18 7.62 21.84
C VAL A 272 -10.18 6.92 23.18
N ASP A 273 -11.29 7.08 23.88
CA ASP A 273 -11.55 6.43 25.16
C ASP A 273 -12.43 5.21 24.91
N ALA A 274 -11.84 4.02 25.07
CA ALA A 274 -12.51 2.74 24.88
C ALA A 274 -12.68 2.03 26.22
N ARG A 275 -13.79 1.31 26.38
CA ARG A 275 -14.08 0.52 27.58
C ARG A 275 -13.86 -0.97 27.32
N LEU A 276 -13.24 -1.66 28.30
CA LEU A 276 -13.09 -3.11 28.26
C LEU A 276 -14.43 -3.84 28.38
N ASP A 277 -15.39 -3.26 29.11
CA ASP A 277 -16.77 -3.72 29.14
C ASP A 277 -17.52 -3.20 27.89
N PRO A 278 -17.95 -4.10 26.97
CA PRO A 278 -18.62 -3.70 25.74
C PRO A 278 -19.99 -3.06 25.98
N ALA A 279 -20.67 -3.32 27.11
CA ALA A 279 -21.99 -2.77 27.39
C ALA A 279 -21.96 -1.24 27.59
N VAL A 280 -20.80 -0.70 27.96
CA VAL A 280 -20.59 0.73 28.21
C VAL A 280 -19.55 1.34 27.25
N ASP A 281 -19.02 0.55 26.32
CA ASP A 281 -18.05 1.02 25.33
C ASP A 281 -18.74 1.76 24.19
N ARG A 282 -18.42 3.05 24.02
CA ARG A 282 -18.96 3.87 22.93
C ARG A 282 -18.39 3.49 21.56
N TRP A 283 -17.40 2.59 21.53
CA TRP A 283 -16.78 2.05 20.32
C TRP A 283 -17.06 0.56 20.14
N ALA A 284 -18.02 -0.01 20.87
CA ALA A 284 -18.35 -1.44 20.82
C ALA A 284 -18.69 -1.92 19.41
N ASP A 285 -19.30 -1.07 18.57
CA ASP A 285 -19.66 -1.38 17.19
C ASP A 285 -18.46 -1.45 16.23
N CYS A 286 -17.30 -0.93 16.65
CA CYS A 286 -16.02 -1.01 15.95
C CYS A 286 -15.05 -2.01 16.62
N ARG A 287 -15.51 -2.73 17.65
CA ARG A 287 -14.70 -3.69 18.41
C ARG A 287 -14.81 -5.07 17.76
N HIS A 288 -13.68 -5.71 17.54
CA HIS A 288 -13.60 -7.00 16.86
C HIS A 288 -12.56 -7.90 17.52
N PRO A 289 -12.76 -9.23 17.51
CA PRO A 289 -11.68 -10.16 17.80
C PRO A 289 -10.47 -9.90 16.88
N ILE A 290 -9.27 -9.97 17.44
CA ILE A 290 -8.03 -9.68 16.69
C ILE A 290 -7.86 -10.63 15.50
N GLN A 291 -8.32 -11.88 15.60
CA GLN A 291 -8.25 -12.83 14.50
C GLN A 291 -9.16 -12.47 13.31
N ASP A 292 -10.18 -11.64 13.50
CA ASP A 292 -11.20 -11.32 12.48
C ASP A 292 -10.85 -10.05 11.67
N GLN A 293 -9.69 -9.43 11.92
CA GLN A 293 -9.33 -8.16 11.28
C GLN A 293 -9.29 -8.24 9.75
N ALA A 294 -8.82 -9.37 9.20
CA ALA A 294 -8.79 -9.58 7.75
C ALA A 294 -10.20 -9.53 7.16
N ASP A 295 -11.18 -10.14 7.84
CA ASP A 295 -12.57 -10.13 7.43
C ASP A 295 -13.19 -8.74 7.49
N VAL A 296 -12.85 -7.95 8.52
CA VAL A 296 -13.30 -6.56 8.64
C VAL A 296 -12.77 -5.72 7.47
N PHE A 297 -11.46 -5.78 7.18
CA PHE A 297 -10.89 -5.05 6.05
C PHE A 297 -11.41 -5.54 4.70
N ARG A 298 -11.67 -6.84 4.55
CA ARG A 298 -12.28 -7.39 3.33
C ARG A 298 -13.68 -6.80 3.10
N ARG A 299 -14.52 -6.74 4.14
CA ARG A 299 -15.85 -6.10 4.05
C ARG A 299 -15.74 -4.62 3.73
N ALA A 300 -14.82 -3.91 4.36
CA ALA A 300 -14.58 -2.49 4.10
C ALA A 300 -14.13 -2.23 2.64
N LEU A 301 -13.23 -3.05 2.11
CA LEU A 301 -12.80 -3.00 0.70
C LEU A 301 -13.94 -3.29 -0.28
N LEU A 302 -14.85 -4.20 0.07
CA LEU A 302 -16.07 -4.45 -0.71
C LEU A 302 -17.02 -3.24 -0.68
N GLY A 303 -17.11 -2.54 0.45
CA GLY A 303 -17.89 -1.30 0.57
C GLY A 303 -17.40 -0.18 -0.34
N LEU A 304 -16.07 0.00 -0.46
CA LEU A 304 -15.48 1.00 -1.39
C LEU A 304 -15.88 0.75 -2.85
N ARG A 305 -16.06 -0.51 -3.25
CA ARG A 305 -16.52 -0.86 -4.59
C ARG A 305 -17.97 -0.42 -4.84
N ALA A 306 -18.84 -0.51 -3.84
CA ALA A 306 -20.25 -0.17 -4.00
C ALA A 306 -20.47 1.35 -4.13
N ALA A 307 -19.52 2.17 -3.66
CA ALA A 307 -19.58 3.63 -3.72
C ALA A 307 -18.93 4.25 -4.98
N ALA A 308 -18.24 3.44 -5.80
CA ALA A 308 -17.48 3.87 -6.97
C ALA A 308 -18.21 3.55 -8.29
#